data_AF-A0AAV3Q7F7-F1
#
_entry.id   AF-A0AAV3Q7F7-F1
#
_cell.length_a   1.000
_cell.length_b   1.000
_cell.length_c   1.000
_cell.angle_alpha   90.00
_cell.angle_beta   90.00
_cell.angle_gamma   90.00
#
_symmetry.space_group_name_H-M   'P 1'
#
loop_
_entity.id
_entity.type
_entity.pdbx_description
1 polymer ?
#
loop_
_entity_poly.entity_id
_entity_poly.type
_entity_poly.pdbx_seq_one_letter_code
_entity_poly.pdbx_strand_id
1 'polypeptide(L)'
;MERGRRGTFDNSTVAGILEYETMSHSKKSPAGTTSSLPVLPPINGTSFVANFSAKFRSLANSAFPANVPQKVDKHFFFTVGLGTNPCPKNQTCQGPNNTTKFAAAMNNISFVNPSKSMLESYYFQKSNGGFTDDFPNIPLRTFNYTGTPPNNTMVINGTKAVVVTFNTSIEVILHDTSILGAESHPLHLHGYNFYVVGQGFGNFDPMKDPAKYNLVDPVERNTIGVPSGGGRSSGMGMRVGLIKLGDVVNMLRLELF
;
A
#
# COMPACT_ATOMS: atom_id res chain seq x y z
N MET A 1 32.97 0.49 11.32
CA MET A 1 31.54 0.25 11.67
C MET A 1 30.68 0.87 10.59
N GLU A 2 30.37 0.09 9.56
CA GLU A 2 29.55 0.52 8.43
C GLU A 2 28.08 0.47 8.88
N ARG A 3 27.44 1.64 8.97
CA ARG A 3 26.02 1.76 9.30
C ARG A 3 25.22 1.16 8.14
N GLY A 4 24.30 0.24 8.43
CA GLY A 4 23.42 -0.36 7.43
C GLY A 4 22.83 0.72 6.52
N ARG A 5 23.08 0.58 5.22
CA ARG A 5 22.58 1.51 4.19
C ARG A 5 21.05 1.39 4.16
N ARG A 6 20.36 2.49 4.47
CA ARG A 6 18.97 2.70 4.00
C ARG A 6 18.96 2.54 2.48
N GLY A 7 17.89 1.99 1.91
CA GLY A 7 17.74 1.84 0.46
C GLY A 7 18.14 3.12 -0.27
N THR A 8 18.98 2.99 -1.30
CA THR A 8 19.43 4.14 -2.10
C THR A 8 18.27 4.62 -2.97
N PHE A 9 17.85 5.87 -2.80
CA PHE A 9 16.84 6.50 -3.64
C PHE A 9 17.51 7.30 -4.76
N ASP A 10 16.94 7.26 -5.97
CA ASP A 10 17.33 8.18 -7.04
C ASP A 10 16.72 9.56 -6.75
N ASN A 11 17.54 10.60 -6.86
CA ASN A 11 17.16 12.00 -6.65
C ASN A 11 17.17 12.81 -7.95
N SER A 12 17.14 12.12 -9.10
CA SER A 12 16.96 12.74 -10.40
C SER A 12 15.52 13.29 -10.56
N THR A 13 15.35 14.30 -11.41
CA THR A 13 14.03 14.84 -11.77
C THR A 13 13.82 14.67 -13.26
N VAL A 14 12.71 14.02 -13.65
CA VAL A 14 12.27 13.93 -15.05
C VAL A 14 11.39 15.12 -15.37
N ALA A 15 11.61 15.75 -16.53
CA ALA A 15 10.85 16.91 -17.00
C ALA A 15 10.17 16.63 -18.35
N GLY A 16 8.95 17.14 -18.51
CA GLY A 16 8.24 17.22 -19.80
C GLY A 16 8.05 18.68 -20.20
N ILE A 17 7.96 18.96 -21.50
CA ILE A 17 7.78 20.32 -22.04
C ILE A 17 6.33 20.44 -22.54
N LEU A 18 5.62 21.47 -22.08
CA LEU A 18 4.33 21.89 -22.61
C LEU A 18 4.55 23.11 -23.50
N GLU A 19 4.32 22.97 -24.80
CA GLU A 19 4.42 24.04 -25.78
C GLU A 19 3.04 24.49 -26.24
N TYR A 20 2.81 25.80 -26.23
CA TYR A 20 1.57 26.39 -26.74
C TYR A 20 1.78 26.76 -28.21
N GLU A 21 1.17 26.00 -29.12
CA GLU A 21 1.16 26.36 -30.52
C GLU A 21 0.24 27.57 -30.76
N THR A 22 0.75 28.58 -31.48
CA THR A 22 -0.06 29.71 -31.93
C THR A 22 -0.26 29.63 -33.45
N MET A 23 -1.49 29.85 -33.92
CA MET A 23 -1.85 29.77 -35.35
C MET A 23 -1.29 30.93 -36.21
N SER A 24 -0.40 31.78 -35.67
CA SER A 24 0.14 32.91 -36.42
C SER A 24 1.36 32.47 -37.24
N HIS A 25 1.27 32.56 -38.57
CA HIS A 25 2.34 32.27 -39.53
C HIS A 25 3.58 33.20 -39.45
N SER A 26 3.69 34.03 -38.42
CA SER A 26 4.90 34.75 -38.10
C SER A 26 5.77 33.93 -37.15
N LYS A 27 6.64 33.07 -37.72
CA LYS A 27 7.75 32.43 -36.99
C LYS A 27 8.71 33.49 -36.44
N LYS A 28 8.34 34.11 -35.31
CA LYS A 28 9.32 34.68 -34.40
C LYS A 28 9.65 33.55 -33.43
N SER A 29 10.81 32.93 -33.60
CA SER A 29 11.38 32.10 -32.54
C SER A 29 11.32 32.93 -31.25
N PRO A 30 10.69 32.46 -30.16
CA PRO A 30 10.77 33.16 -28.89
C PRO A 30 12.25 33.09 -28.49
N ALA A 31 12.98 34.16 -28.74
CA ALA A 31 14.32 34.31 -28.23
C ALA A 31 14.23 34.27 -26.69
N GLY A 32 14.70 33.18 -26.10
CA GLY A 32 15.02 33.11 -24.68
C GLY A 32 13.85 33.21 -23.71
N THR A 33 12.77 32.44 -23.88
CA THR A 33 11.89 32.16 -22.73
C THR A 33 12.56 31.09 -21.88
N THR A 34 13.20 31.50 -20.80
CA THR A 34 13.62 30.58 -19.74
C THR A 34 12.35 29.96 -19.14
N SER A 35 12.01 28.75 -19.57
CA SER A 35 10.95 27.96 -18.96
C SER A 35 11.32 27.76 -17.48
N SER A 36 10.60 28.43 -16.58
CA SER A 36 10.80 28.26 -15.15
C SER A 36 10.27 26.87 -14.77
N LEU A 37 11.16 25.99 -14.33
CA LEU A 37 10.74 24.72 -13.75
C LEU A 37 9.80 24.99 -12.56
N PRO A 38 8.71 24.22 -12.42
CA PRO A 38 7.84 24.36 -11.27
C PRO A 38 8.61 24.03 -9.99
N VAL A 39 8.25 24.71 -8.89
CA VAL A 39 8.77 24.37 -7.57
C VAL A 39 8.13 23.06 -7.13
N LEU A 40 8.94 22.01 -7.03
CA LEU A 40 8.51 20.71 -6.52
C LEU A 40 8.65 20.65 -4.99
N PRO A 41 7.76 19.93 -4.29
CA PRO A 41 7.95 19.62 -2.87
C PRO A 41 9.28 18.88 -2.66
N PRO A 42 9.90 18.99 -1.46
CA PRO A 42 11.08 18.21 -1.14
C PRO A 42 10.74 16.71 -1.12
N ILE A 43 11.73 15.87 -1.41
CA ILE A 43 11.55 14.40 -1.49
C ILE A 43 11.03 13.77 -0.20
N ASN A 44 11.28 14.42 0.95
CA ASN A 44 10.81 14.02 2.28
C ASN A 44 9.55 14.78 2.73
N GLY A 45 8.81 15.39 1.80
CA GLY A 45 7.61 16.20 2.05
C GLY A 45 6.37 15.40 2.41
N THR A 46 6.42 14.53 3.43
CA THR A 46 5.30 13.64 3.79
C THR A 46 4.02 14.39 4.11
N SER A 47 4.11 15.55 4.79
CA SER A 47 2.95 16.40 5.08
C SER A 47 2.30 16.98 3.82
N PHE A 48 3.08 17.33 2.80
CA PHE A 48 2.57 17.79 1.51
C PHE A 48 1.78 16.68 0.82
N VAL A 49 2.33 15.46 0.75
CA VAL A 49 1.68 14.29 0.16
C VAL A 49 0.40 13.92 0.91
N ALA A 50 0.42 13.96 2.24
CA ALA A 50 -0.74 13.70 3.08
C ALA A 50 -1.87 14.70 2.81
N ASN A 51 -1.54 16.00 2.81
CA ASN A 51 -2.51 17.07 2.56
C ASN A 51 -3.08 17.01 1.14
N PHE A 52 -2.25 16.70 0.14
CA PHE A 52 -2.72 16.53 -1.24
C PHE A 52 -3.64 15.31 -1.36
N SER A 53 -3.24 14.16 -0.81
CA SER A 53 -4.03 12.92 -0.86
C SER A 53 -5.36 13.02 -0.12
N ALA A 54 -5.42 13.81 0.95
CA ALA A 54 -6.64 14.04 1.73
C ALA A 54 -7.74 14.78 0.95
N LYS A 55 -7.37 15.50 -0.13
CA LYS A 55 -8.31 16.22 -1.00
C LYS A 55 -9.06 15.30 -1.98
N PHE A 56 -8.63 14.05 -2.14
CA PHE A 56 -9.31 13.14 -3.05
C PHE A 56 -10.70 12.78 -2.52
N ARG A 57 -11.70 12.96 -3.39
CA ARG A 57 -13.11 12.66 -3.19
C ARG A 57 -13.67 12.10 -4.48
N SER A 58 -14.67 11.24 -4.36
CA SER A 58 -15.48 10.86 -5.53
C SER A 58 -16.34 12.04 -5.96
N LEU A 59 -16.75 12.08 -7.23
CA LEU A 59 -17.66 13.12 -7.72
C LEU A 59 -19.03 13.05 -7.03
N ALA A 60 -19.49 11.85 -6.70
CA ALA A 60 -20.63 11.56 -5.83
C ALA A 60 -21.89 12.40 -6.13
N ASN A 61 -22.37 12.33 -7.38
CA ASN A 61 -23.60 13.00 -7.82
C ASN A 61 -24.60 11.99 -8.41
N SER A 62 -25.77 12.46 -8.85
CA SER A 62 -26.83 11.57 -9.37
C SER A 62 -26.42 10.77 -10.61
N ALA A 63 -25.51 11.29 -11.43
CA ALA A 63 -24.99 10.59 -12.61
C ALA A 63 -23.84 9.64 -12.26
N PHE A 64 -23.08 9.95 -11.21
CA PHE A 64 -21.91 9.19 -10.75
C PHE A 64 -21.99 8.97 -9.23
N PRO A 65 -22.88 8.08 -8.76
CA PRO A 65 -23.09 7.86 -7.34
C PRO A 65 -21.90 7.14 -6.68
N ALA A 66 -21.57 7.54 -5.45
CA ALA A 66 -20.61 6.80 -4.60
C ALA A 66 -21.38 5.77 -3.77
N ASN A 67 -21.32 4.50 -4.16
CA ASN A 67 -22.08 3.42 -3.52
C ASN A 67 -21.30 2.80 -2.34
N VAL A 68 -21.01 3.64 -1.34
CA VAL A 68 -20.20 3.25 -0.18
C VAL A 68 -20.95 2.23 0.68
N PRO A 69 -20.36 1.06 0.99
CA PRO A 69 -20.95 0.11 1.94
C PRO A 69 -21.19 0.74 3.30
N GLN A 70 -22.45 0.72 3.75
CA GLN A 70 -22.84 1.23 5.07
C GLN A 70 -22.76 0.17 6.17
N LYS A 71 -22.68 -1.11 5.77
CA LYS A 71 -22.53 -2.25 6.66
C LYS A 71 -21.31 -3.04 6.24
N VAL A 72 -20.49 -3.39 7.22
CA VAL A 72 -19.32 -4.26 7.03
C VAL A 72 -19.65 -5.63 7.60
N ASP A 73 -19.40 -6.67 6.81
CA ASP A 73 -19.62 -8.07 7.20
C ASP A 73 -18.33 -8.70 7.73
N LYS A 74 -17.16 -8.28 7.23
CA LYS A 74 -15.84 -8.74 7.72
C LYS A 74 -14.83 -7.60 7.81
N HIS A 75 -14.02 -7.64 8.86
CA HIS A 75 -12.91 -6.72 9.06
C HIS A 75 -11.58 -7.46 8.90
N PHE A 76 -10.65 -6.82 8.20
CA PHE A 76 -9.28 -7.28 8.01
C PHE A 76 -8.32 -6.19 8.49
N PHE A 77 -7.30 -6.61 9.23
CA PHE A 77 -6.19 -5.77 9.64
C PHE A 77 -4.92 -6.39 9.07
N PHE A 78 -4.33 -5.71 8.09
CA PHE A 78 -3.08 -6.11 7.46
C PHE A 78 -1.98 -5.13 7.84
N THR A 79 -1.03 -5.58 8.66
CA THR A 79 0.26 -4.88 8.79
C THR A 79 1.06 -5.10 7.52
N VAL A 80 1.69 -4.06 7.02
CA VAL A 80 2.43 -4.01 5.78
C VAL A 80 3.79 -3.42 6.11
N GLY A 81 4.85 -3.99 5.56
CA GLY A 81 6.18 -3.44 5.74
C GLY A 81 7.28 -4.39 5.34
N LEU A 82 8.50 -3.98 5.67
CA LEU A 82 9.69 -4.79 5.46
C LEU A 82 9.87 -5.84 6.56
N GLY A 83 10.74 -6.79 6.27
CA GLY A 83 11.27 -7.78 7.20
C GLY A 83 12.52 -8.42 6.61
N THR A 84 12.95 -9.55 7.18
CA THR A 84 14.14 -10.27 6.73
C THR A 84 13.87 -11.74 6.48
N ASN A 85 14.63 -12.29 5.55
CA ASN A 85 14.75 -13.72 5.30
C ASN A 85 16.23 -14.12 5.45
N PRO A 86 16.53 -15.39 5.80
CA PRO A 86 17.92 -15.82 5.88
C PRO A 86 18.56 -15.82 4.49
N CYS A 87 19.86 -15.55 4.44
CA CYS A 87 20.64 -15.75 3.23
C CYS A 87 20.68 -17.24 2.84
N PRO A 88 20.89 -17.55 1.55
CA PRO A 88 21.33 -18.89 1.15
C PRO A 88 22.58 -19.29 1.95
N LYS A 89 22.71 -20.59 2.22
CA LYS A 89 23.89 -21.12 2.94
C LYS A 89 25.17 -20.72 2.22
N ASN A 90 26.18 -20.31 2.99
CA ASN A 90 27.51 -19.88 2.50
C ASN A 90 27.51 -18.65 1.59
N GLN A 91 26.50 -17.79 1.69
CA GLN A 91 26.44 -16.51 0.97
C GLN A 91 26.19 -15.37 1.94
N THR A 92 26.73 -14.20 1.62
CA THR A 92 26.36 -12.93 2.26
C THR A 92 25.31 -12.24 1.40
N CYS A 93 24.38 -11.53 2.03
CA CYS A 93 23.40 -10.70 1.32
C CYS A 93 23.41 -9.29 1.88
N GLN A 94 22.85 -8.36 1.13
CA GLN A 94 22.80 -6.94 1.47
C GLN A 94 21.66 -6.57 2.44
N GLY A 95 21.21 -7.52 3.28
CA GLY A 95 20.23 -7.23 4.32
C GLY A 95 20.87 -6.60 5.57
N PRO A 96 20.05 -6.29 6.59
CA PRO A 96 20.47 -5.49 7.75
C PRO A 96 21.68 -6.01 8.53
N ASN A 97 21.98 -7.30 8.48
CA ASN A 97 23.03 -7.95 9.28
C ASN A 97 23.99 -8.85 8.47
N ASN A 98 24.11 -8.63 7.14
CA ASN A 98 24.95 -9.40 6.20
C ASN A 98 24.66 -10.92 6.08
N THR A 99 23.86 -11.49 6.98
CA THR A 99 23.42 -12.90 7.02
C THR A 99 21.95 -13.08 6.65
N THR A 100 21.25 -11.96 6.43
CA THR A 100 19.87 -11.90 5.97
C THR A 100 19.77 -11.07 4.70
N LYS A 101 18.65 -11.23 4.00
CA LYS A 101 18.18 -10.38 2.89
C LYS A 101 16.87 -9.71 3.28
N PHE A 102 16.59 -8.54 2.70
CA PHE A 102 15.29 -7.89 2.85
C PHE A 102 14.17 -8.79 2.28
N ALA A 103 13.02 -8.71 2.93
CA ALA A 103 11.76 -9.27 2.48
C ALA A 103 10.66 -8.24 2.73
N ALA A 104 9.55 -8.35 2.01
CA ALA A 104 8.35 -7.60 2.30
C ALA A 104 7.28 -8.57 2.82
N ALA A 105 6.43 -8.12 3.73
CA ALA A 105 5.43 -8.97 4.33
C ALA A 105 4.11 -8.25 4.58
N MET A 106 3.03 -9.02 4.49
CA MET A 106 1.72 -8.66 5.03
C MET A 106 1.40 -9.61 6.19
N ASN A 107 1.03 -9.07 7.35
CA ASN A 107 0.82 -9.85 8.58
C ASN A 107 1.98 -10.81 8.91
N ASN A 108 3.23 -10.37 8.67
CA ASN A 108 4.46 -11.15 8.84
C ASN A 108 4.61 -12.36 7.89
N ILE A 109 3.83 -12.39 6.81
CA ILE A 109 3.89 -13.42 5.77
C ILE A 109 4.45 -12.80 4.49
N SER A 110 5.60 -13.31 4.05
CA SER A 110 6.19 -12.97 2.75
C SER A 110 5.64 -13.92 1.71
N PHE A 111 4.90 -13.36 0.73
CA PHE A 111 4.29 -14.15 -0.33
C PHE A 111 5.36 -14.84 -1.17
N VAL A 112 5.20 -16.14 -1.38
CA VAL A 112 6.03 -16.92 -2.31
C VAL A 112 5.19 -17.26 -3.52
N ASN A 113 5.70 -16.98 -4.72
CA ASN A 113 5.01 -17.37 -5.95
C ASN A 113 4.91 -18.89 -6.03
N PRO A 114 3.69 -19.45 -6.17
CA PRO A 114 3.52 -20.87 -6.37
C PRO A 114 3.99 -21.27 -7.77
N SER A 115 4.38 -22.54 -7.94
CA SER A 115 4.75 -23.10 -9.25
C SER A 115 3.55 -23.39 -10.16
N LYS A 116 2.33 -23.37 -9.60
CA LYS A 116 1.06 -23.54 -10.31
C LYS A 116 0.19 -22.31 -10.08
N SER A 117 -0.67 -21.99 -11.04
CA SER A 117 -1.63 -20.90 -10.88
C SER A 117 -2.57 -21.17 -9.70
N MET A 118 -2.75 -20.18 -8.83
CA MET A 118 -3.70 -20.26 -7.71
C MET A 118 -5.13 -20.38 -8.22
N LEU A 119 -5.48 -19.65 -9.28
CA LEU A 119 -6.81 -19.71 -9.90
C LEU A 119 -7.07 -21.09 -10.51
N GLU A 120 -6.10 -21.64 -11.24
CA GLU A 120 -6.20 -23.00 -11.79
C GLU A 120 -6.40 -24.03 -10.67
N SER A 121 -5.58 -23.92 -9.61
CA SER A 121 -5.64 -24.85 -8.48
C SER A 121 -6.96 -24.77 -7.72
N TYR A 122 -7.52 -23.56 -7.57
CA TYR A 122 -8.85 -23.33 -7.01
C TYR A 122 -9.95 -23.94 -7.89
N TYR A 123 -9.94 -23.66 -9.21
CA TYR A 123 -10.96 -24.12 -10.14
C TYR A 123 -11.05 -25.65 -10.21
N PHE A 124 -9.91 -26.34 -10.26
CA PHE A 124 -9.84 -27.80 -10.34
C PHE A 124 -9.81 -28.50 -8.97
N GLN A 125 -10.01 -27.78 -7.87
CA GLN A 125 -10.02 -28.33 -6.50
C GLN A 125 -8.78 -29.20 -6.18
N LYS A 126 -7.60 -28.75 -6.62
CA LYS A 126 -6.35 -29.50 -6.42
C LYS A 126 -5.93 -29.43 -4.95
N SER A 127 -5.98 -30.56 -4.25
CA SER A 127 -5.60 -30.69 -2.82
C SER A 127 -4.13 -30.31 -2.50
N ASN A 128 -3.27 -30.18 -3.52
CA ASN A 128 -1.90 -29.70 -3.41
C ASN A 128 -1.63 -28.55 -4.41
N GLY A 129 -2.54 -27.57 -4.42
CA GLY A 129 -2.53 -26.41 -5.32
C GLY A 129 -1.38 -25.41 -5.11
N GLY A 130 -0.48 -25.68 -4.17
CA GLY A 130 0.64 -24.80 -3.86
C GLY A 130 0.25 -23.54 -3.08
N PHE A 131 -0.97 -23.45 -2.54
CA PHE A 131 -1.38 -22.39 -1.62
C PHE A 131 -2.36 -22.91 -0.57
N THR A 132 -2.52 -22.14 0.51
CA THR A 132 -3.52 -22.38 1.58
C THR A 132 -4.44 -21.17 1.73
N ASP A 133 -5.65 -21.36 2.24
CA ASP A 133 -6.69 -20.33 2.40
C ASP A 133 -6.77 -19.74 3.82
N ASP A 134 -5.68 -19.89 4.59
CA ASP A 134 -5.55 -19.53 5.99
C ASP A 134 -4.72 -18.24 6.20
N PHE A 135 -4.74 -17.30 5.25
CA PHE A 135 -4.08 -16.01 5.47
C PHE A 135 -4.75 -15.29 6.66
N PRO A 136 -3.99 -14.84 7.67
CA PRO A 136 -4.57 -14.34 8.90
C PRO A 136 -5.24 -12.98 8.67
N ASN A 137 -6.48 -12.86 9.13
CA ASN A 137 -7.28 -11.63 9.01
C ASN A 137 -6.79 -10.49 9.91
N ILE A 138 -5.95 -10.78 10.90
CA ILE A 138 -5.30 -9.81 11.79
C ILE A 138 -3.81 -10.20 11.98
N PRO A 139 -2.93 -9.28 12.40
CA PRO A 139 -1.53 -9.62 12.65
C PRO A 139 -1.42 -10.65 13.78
N LEU A 140 -0.65 -11.73 13.55
CA LEU A 140 -0.45 -12.79 14.56
C LEU A 140 0.27 -12.31 15.83
N ARG A 141 0.97 -11.17 15.74
CA ARG A 141 1.63 -10.51 16.86
C ARG A 141 1.33 -9.02 16.82
N THR A 142 0.74 -8.52 17.90
CA THR A 142 0.49 -7.10 18.10
C THR A 142 1.70 -6.42 18.74
N PHE A 143 2.05 -5.25 18.24
CA PHE A 143 3.06 -4.38 18.84
C PHE A 143 2.73 -2.92 18.52
N ASN A 144 3.53 -1.98 19.02
CA ASN A 144 3.43 -0.59 18.59
C ASN A 144 3.97 -0.47 17.15
N TYR A 145 3.09 -0.65 16.16
CA TYR A 145 3.47 -0.77 14.75
C TYR A 145 4.25 0.43 14.23
N THR A 146 3.89 1.65 14.63
CA THR A 146 4.60 2.89 14.27
C THR A 146 5.70 3.30 15.26
N GLY A 147 5.91 2.52 16.32
CA GLY A 147 6.85 2.82 17.41
C GLY A 147 8.18 2.10 17.26
N THR A 148 8.73 1.62 18.38
CA THR A 148 9.93 0.79 18.36
C THR A 148 9.60 -0.60 17.81
N PRO A 149 10.24 -1.04 16.71
CA PRO A 149 9.96 -2.34 16.12
C PRO A 149 10.51 -3.49 16.97
N PRO A 150 9.99 -4.72 16.82
CA PRO A 150 10.57 -5.91 17.44
C PRO A 150 12.02 -6.14 16.99
N ASN A 151 12.86 -6.69 17.88
CA ASN A 151 14.24 -7.05 17.54
C ASN A 151 14.33 -8.13 16.46
N ASN A 152 13.35 -9.04 16.43
CA ASN A 152 13.26 -10.06 15.40
C ASN A 152 12.45 -9.54 14.21
N THR A 153 13.12 -9.42 13.06
CA THR A 153 12.50 -8.96 11.81
C THR A 153 12.23 -10.10 10.83
N MET A 154 12.43 -11.35 11.25
CA MET A 154 12.28 -12.52 10.37
C MET A 154 10.82 -12.77 10.00
N VAL A 155 10.56 -12.89 8.70
CA VAL A 155 9.22 -13.16 8.15
C VAL A 155 9.00 -14.66 7.93
N ILE A 156 7.74 -15.06 7.82
CA ILE A 156 7.36 -16.41 7.44
C ILE A 156 7.07 -16.43 5.95
N ASN A 157 7.74 -17.31 5.20
CA ASN A 157 7.45 -17.49 3.78
C ASN A 157 6.22 -18.37 3.61
N GLY A 158 5.28 -17.97 2.75
CA GLY A 158 4.12 -18.78 2.44
C GLY A 158 3.29 -18.25 1.28
N THR A 159 2.58 -19.16 0.61
CA THR A 159 1.58 -18.81 -0.40
C THR A 159 0.22 -18.98 0.24
N LYS A 160 -0.33 -17.88 0.79
CA LYS A 160 -1.58 -17.88 1.54
C LYS A 160 -2.57 -16.90 0.95
N ALA A 161 -3.84 -17.27 0.94
CA ALA A 161 -4.95 -16.48 0.41
C ALA A 161 -5.98 -16.19 1.49
N VAL A 162 -6.69 -15.06 1.34
CA VAL A 162 -7.95 -14.81 2.03
C VAL A 162 -9.09 -15.20 1.08
N VAL A 163 -9.92 -16.15 1.50
CA VAL A 163 -11.14 -16.53 0.77
C VAL A 163 -12.33 -15.81 1.36
N VAL A 164 -13.09 -15.12 0.51
CA VAL A 164 -14.27 -14.35 0.90
C VAL A 164 -15.48 -14.82 0.11
N THR A 165 -16.62 -14.94 0.78
CA THR A 165 -17.89 -15.28 0.14
C THR A 165 -18.34 -14.15 -0.77
N PHE A 166 -18.93 -14.48 -1.91
CA PHE A 166 -19.54 -13.52 -2.83
C PHE A 166 -20.49 -12.55 -2.10
N ASN A 167 -20.50 -11.28 -2.52
CA ASN A 167 -21.32 -10.19 -1.98
C ASN A 167 -21.05 -9.83 -0.50
N THR A 168 -19.89 -10.22 0.04
CA THR A 168 -19.45 -9.78 1.37
C THR A 168 -18.94 -8.34 1.29
N SER A 169 -19.44 -7.47 2.17
CA SER A 169 -18.87 -6.13 2.37
C SER A 169 -17.73 -6.22 3.38
N ILE A 170 -16.55 -5.73 3.02
CA ILE A 170 -15.34 -5.86 3.84
C ILE A 170 -14.71 -4.51 4.16
N GLU A 171 -14.12 -4.42 5.34
CA GLU A 171 -13.20 -3.35 5.71
C GLU A 171 -11.79 -3.90 5.74
N VAL A 172 -10.86 -3.19 5.10
CA VAL A 172 -9.44 -3.52 5.10
C VAL A 172 -8.67 -2.35 5.69
N ILE A 173 -8.10 -2.58 6.85
CA ILE A 173 -7.14 -1.71 7.51
C ILE A 173 -5.75 -2.11 7.01
N LEU A 174 -5.09 -1.17 6.35
CA LEU A 174 -3.72 -1.29 5.86
C LEU A 174 -2.82 -0.44 6.74
N HIS A 175 -1.89 -1.09 7.42
CA HIS A 175 -1.14 -0.47 8.50
C HIS A 175 0.36 -0.62 8.26
N ASP A 176 1.07 0.49 8.09
CA ASP A 176 2.53 0.45 7.95
C ASP A 176 3.19 0.06 9.28
N THR A 177 4.40 -0.49 9.23
CA THR A 177 5.19 -0.80 10.41
C THR A 177 6.56 -0.13 10.35
N SER A 178 7.14 0.16 11.51
CA SER A 178 8.49 0.72 11.61
C SER A 178 9.61 -0.32 11.42
N ILE A 179 9.27 -1.58 11.09
CA ILE A 179 10.24 -2.67 10.91
C ILE A 179 11.17 -2.31 9.74
N LEU A 180 12.46 -2.16 10.03
CA LEU A 180 13.52 -1.79 9.07
C LEU A 180 13.35 -0.43 8.39
N GLY A 181 12.47 0.42 8.91
CA GLY A 181 12.18 1.74 8.36
C GLY A 181 10.72 1.85 7.97
N ALA A 182 10.14 3.00 8.26
CA ALA A 182 8.78 3.32 7.84
C ALA A 182 8.78 3.82 6.39
N GLU A 183 7.95 3.23 5.53
CA GLU A 183 7.95 3.50 4.10
C GLU A 183 6.52 3.65 3.58
N SER A 184 6.35 4.40 2.49
CA SER A 184 5.05 4.48 1.84
C SER A 184 4.92 3.32 0.85
N HIS A 185 3.92 2.46 1.05
CA HIS A 185 3.67 1.27 0.22
C HIS A 185 2.45 1.47 -0.68
N PRO A 186 2.61 1.68 -2.01
CA PRO A 186 1.50 1.65 -2.94
C PRO A 186 0.93 0.23 -3.03
N LEU A 187 -0.22 0.02 -2.40
CA LEU A 187 -0.92 -1.25 -2.43
C LEU A 187 -2.04 -1.23 -3.46
N HIS A 188 -2.09 -2.29 -4.25
CA HIS A 188 -3.06 -2.45 -5.32
C HIS A 188 -3.87 -3.70 -5.15
N LEU A 189 -5.18 -3.57 -5.36
CA LEU A 189 -6.11 -4.68 -5.34
C LEU A 189 -6.56 -5.02 -6.75
N HIS A 190 -6.27 -6.25 -7.17
CA HIS A 190 -6.72 -6.76 -8.46
C HIS A 190 -8.24 -7.02 -8.44
N GLY A 191 -8.91 -6.74 -9.56
CA GLY A 191 -10.32 -7.07 -9.78
C GLY A 191 -11.34 -6.12 -9.14
N TYR A 192 -10.90 -5.18 -8.30
CA TYR A 192 -11.79 -4.28 -7.59
C TYR A 192 -11.22 -2.87 -7.46
N ASN A 193 -12.10 -1.87 -7.52
CA ASN A 193 -11.86 -0.61 -6.84
C ASN A 193 -12.36 -0.71 -5.38
N PHE A 194 -11.90 0.21 -4.55
CA PHE A 194 -12.31 0.36 -3.17
C PHE A 194 -12.47 1.83 -2.78
N TYR A 195 -13.30 2.07 -1.77
CA TYR A 195 -13.48 3.40 -1.19
C TYR A 195 -12.47 3.63 -0.07
N VAL A 196 -11.69 4.70 -0.16
CA VAL A 196 -10.78 5.10 0.92
C VAL A 196 -11.54 5.98 1.90
N VAL A 197 -12.02 5.38 2.97
CA VAL A 197 -12.91 6.05 3.95
C VAL A 197 -12.14 6.73 5.07
N GLY A 198 -10.93 6.25 5.38
CA GLY A 198 -10.13 6.76 6.49
C GLY A 198 -8.64 6.72 6.19
N GLN A 199 -7.91 7.72 6.68
CA GLN A 199 -6.45 7.77 6.62
C GLN A 199 -5.93 8.48 7.88
N GLY A 200 -4.79 8.05 8.40
CA GLY A 200 -4.29 8.55 9.67
C GLY A 200 -2.79 8.36 9.88
N PHE A 201 -2.30 8.97 10.95
CA PHE A 201 -0.93 8.85 11.46
C PHE A 201 -0.93 8.01 12.74
N GLY A 202 0.15 7.26 12.97
CA GLY A 202 0.27 6.40 14.16
C GLY A 202 -0.52 5.09 14.04
N ASN A 203 -0.77 4.46 15.19
CA ASN A 203 -1.51 3.21 15.24
C ASN A 203 -3.03 3.45 15.14
N PHE A 204 -3.71 2.59 14.40
CA PHE A 204 -5.17 2.59 14.35
C PHE A 204 -5.80 2.38 15.73
N ASP A 205 -6.76 3.24 16.08
CA ASP A 205 -7.63 3.07 17.23
C ASP A 205 -9.04 2.64 16.76
N PRO A 206 -9.41 1.34 16.88
CA PRO A 206 -10.70 0.85 16.41
C PRO A 206 -11.90 1.47 17.13
N MET A 207 -11.69 2.13 18.28
CA MET A 207 -12.76 2.79 19.04
C MET A 207 -12.95 4.26 18.63
N LYS A 208 -11.96 4.89 18.00
CA LYS A 208 -11.98 6.34 17.72
C LYS A 208 -11.89 6.70 16.26
N ASP A 209 -11.10 5.96 15.49
CA ASP A 209 -10.84 6.32 14.10
C ASP A 209 -12.01 6.05 13.15
N PRO A 210 -12.85 5.00 13.34
CA PRO A 210 -14.05 4.83 12.53
C PRO A 210 -15.02 6.02 12.55
N ALA A 211 -15.08 6.76 13.67
CA ALA A 211 -15.91 7.96 13.78
C ALA A 211 -15.46 9.11 12.84
N LYS A 212 -14.26 9.02 12.26
CA LYS A 212 -13.70 10.01 11.32
C LYS A 212 -13.87 9.59 9.86
N TYR A 213 -14.49 8.45 9.58
CA TYR A 213 -14.62 7.96 8.21
C TYR A 213 -15.47 8.91 7.36
N ASN A 214 -15.00 9.13 6.14
CA ASN A 214 -15.83 9.70 5.10
C ASN A 214 -16.67 8.57 4.45
N LEU A 215 -17.95 8.51 4.80
CA LEU A 215 -18.91 7.57 4.24
C LEU A 215 -19.88 8.21 3.24
N VAL A 216 -19.62 9.47 2.85
CA VAL A 216 -20.48 10.23 1.94
C VAL A 216 -19.90 10.24 0.52
N ASP A 217 -18.68 10.74 0.36
CA ASP A 217 -18.00 10.89 -0.94
C ASP A 217 -16.53 10.42 -0.94
N PRO A 218 -16.18 9.28 -0.30
CA PRO A 218 -14.80 8.79 -0.28
C PRO A 218 -14.31 8.52 -1.70
N VAL A 219 -13.02 8.75 -1.94
CA VAL A 219 -12.42 8.47 -3.25
C VAL A 219 -12.46 6.97 -3.55
N GLU A 220 -12.91 6.61 -4.75
CA GLU A 220 -12.84 5.26 -5.29
C GLU A 220 -11.56 5.05 -6.11
N ARG A 221 -10.74 4.05 -5.75
CA ARG A 221 -9.48 3.71 -6.45
C ARG A 221 -9.16 2.22 -6.35
N ASN A 222 -8.26 1.73 -7.20
CA ASN A 222 -7.70 0.37 -7.10
C ASN A 222 -6.30 0.33 -6.47
N THR A 223 -5.63 1.48 -6.31
CA THR A 223 -4.30 1.59 -5.72
C THR A 223 -4.25 2.70 -4.70
N ILE A 224 -3.61 2.44 -3.56
CA ILE A 224 -3.48 3.39 -2.48
C ILE A 224 -2.12 3.27 -1.77
N GLY A 225 -1.42 4.39 -1.62
CA GLY A 225 -0.15 4.43 -0.88
C GLY A 225 -0.38 4.35 0.61
N VAL A 226 -0.23 3.18 1.25
CA VAL A 226 -0.14 3.09 2.72
C VAL A 226 1.02 3.96 3.17
N PRO A 227 0.79 5.01 3.94
CA PRO A 227 1.84 6.00 4.14
C PRO A 227 2.90 5.50 5.14
N SER A 228 4.05 6.20 5.21
CA SER A 228 5.19 5.85 6.09
C SER A 228 4.88 6.15 7.56
N GLY A 229 4.80 5.13 8.42
CA GLY A 229 4.48 5.17 9.84
C GLY A 229 5.59 5.62 10.82
N GLY A 230 6.51 6.50 10.40
CA GLY A 230 7.69 6.86 11.21
C GLY A 230 7.49 7.98 12.24
N GLY A 231 7.98 7.77 13.46
CA GLY A 231 7.97 8.73 14.57
C GLY A 231 9.12 9.75 14.55
N ARG A 232 8.90 10.89 13.86
CA ARG A 232 9.40 12.24 14.16
C ARG A 232 8.69 13.16 13.17
N SER A 233 7.59 13.77 13.62
CA SER A 233 6.71 14.66 12.85
C SER A 233 6.32 14.12 11.46
N SER A 234 5.04 13.77 11.31
CA SER A 234 4.38 13.54 10.02
C SER A 234 4.74 12.26 9.24
N GLY A 235 4.77 11.09 9.91
CA GLY A 235 4.69 9.78 9.25
C GLY A 235 3.28 9.16 9.35
N MET A 236 2.54 9.14 8.24
CA MET A 236 1.15 8.69 8.15
C MET A 236 1.17 7.15 8.28
N GLY A 237 0.45 6.55 9.23
CA GLY A 237 0.70 5.17 9.70
C GLY A 237 -0.38 4.17 9.29
N MET A 238 -1.46 4.67 8.67
CA MET A 238 -2.64 3.86 8.50
C MET A 238 -3.56 4.37 7.37
N ARG A 239 -4.13 3.45 6.59
CA ARG A 239 -5.29 3.70 5.75
C ARG A 239 -6.37 2.65 5.98
N VAL A 240 -7.62 3.08 5.86
CA VAL A 240 -8.80 2.22 5.88
C VAL A 240 -9.48 2.30 4.53
N GLY A 241 -9.62 1.16 3.88
CA GLY A 241 -10.48 0.98 2.72
C GLY A 241 -11.74 0.22 3.10
N LEU A 242 -12.90 0.67 2.63
CA LEU A 242 -14.11 -0.16 2.55
C LEU A 242 -14.24 -0.69 1.13
N ILE A 243 -14.49 -1.99 1.02
CA ILE A 243 -14.62 -2.70 -0.26
C ILE A 243 -15.93 -3.46 -0.21
N LYS A 244 -16.84 -3.18 -1.15
CA LYS A 244 -17.91 -4.14 -1.45
C LYS A 244 -17.37 -5.10 -2.49
N LEU A 245 -17.20 -6.36 -2.14
CA LEU A 245 -16.81 -7.36 -3.13
C LEU A 245 -18.06 -7.76 -3.93
N GLY A 246 -18.30 -7.05 -5.04
CA GLY A 246 -19.32 -7.36 -6.03
C GLY A 246 -18.68 -7.81 -7.34
N ASP A 247 -19.20 -8.92 -7.88
CA ASP A 247 -18.90 -9.52 -9.19
C ASP A 247 -17.48 -10.08 -9.41
N VAL A 248 -17.36 -11.34 -8.94
CA VAL A 248 -16.47 -12.40 -9.42
C VAL A 248 -14.96 -12.20 -9.19
N VAL A 249 -14.50 -12.61 -7.99
CA VAL A 249 -13.42 -13.61 -7.73
C VAL A 249 -13.21 -13.68 -6.21
N ASN A 250 -13.17 -14.91 -5.66
CA ASN A 250 -13.16 -15.23 -4.22
C ASN A 250 -11.77 -15.11 -3.54
N MET A 251 -10.84 -14.35 -4.12
CA MET A 251 -9.46 -14.26 -3.61
C MET A 251 -8.97 -12.82 -3.64
N LEU A 252 -8.70 -12.26 -2.45
CA LEU A 252 -8.09 -10.93 -2.33
C LEU A 252 -6.59 -11.04 -2.68
N ARG A 253 -6.19 -10.45 -3.81
CA ARG A 253 -4.79 -10.29 -4.18
C ARG A 253 -4.38 -8.84 -4.01
N LEU A 254 -3.81 -8.55 -2.84
CA LEU A 254 -3.17 -7.27 -2.55
C LEU A 254 -1.68 -7.40 -2.88
N GLU A 255 -1.16 -6.49 -3.69
CA GLU A 255 0.26 -6.48 -4.05
C GLU A 255 0.99 -5.30 -3.46
N LEU A 256 2.19 -5.57 -2.95
CA LEU A 256 3.22 -4.58 -2.64
C LEU A 256 4.03 -4.34 -3.91
N PHE A 257 4.06 -3.10 -4.39
CA PHE A 257 4.97 -2.66 -5.45
C PHE A 257 6.24 -2.04 -4.87
#